data_AF-A0A2N7WEH1-F1
#
_entry.id   AF-A0A2N7WEH1-F1
#
_cell.length_a   1.000
_cell.length_b   1.000
_cell.length_c   1.000
_cell.angle_alpha   90.00
_cell.angle_beta   90.00
_cell.angle_gamma   90.00
#
_symmetry.space_group_name_H-M   'P 1'
#
loop_
_entity.id
_entity.type
_entity.pdbx_description
1 polymer ?
#
loop_
_entity_poly.entity_id
_entity_poly.type
_entity_poly.pdbx_seq_one_letter_code
_entity_poly.pdbx_strand_id
1 'polypeptide(L)'
;MTPDPNRPDQEPKAPELDHLNDALNHVDTLLSSGHIAASAAKGILYSLIETLGTLVGDPDLPEHSRAGYEGLLETARELRAKIGK
;
A
#
# COMPACT_ATOMS: atom_id res chain seq x y z
N MET A 1 8.13 23.28 -28.82
CA MET A 1 7.12 22.60 -27.98
C MET A 1 7.30 23.11 -26.57
N THR A 2 6.46 24.07 -26.17
CA THR A 2 6.43 24.57 -24.78
C THR A 2 5.64 23.57 -23.92
N PRO A 3 6.10 23.22 -22.72
CA PRO A 3 5.30 22.40 -21.81
C PRO A 3 4.07 23.20 -21.36
N ASP A 4 2.92 22.55 -21.37
CA ASP A 4 1.63 23.13 -21.01
C ASP A 4 1.51 23.19 -19.47
N PRO A 5 1.22 24.36 -18.86
CA PRO A 5 1.15 24.53 -17.41
C PRO A 5 -0.14 23.96 -16.77
N ASN A 6 -1.04 23.37 -17.56
CA ASN A 6 -2.31 22.80 -17.11
C ASN A 6 -2.36 21.27 -17.16
N ARG A 7 -1.23 20.57 -16.99
CA ARG A 7 -1.31 19.13 -16.72
C ARG A 7 -1.72 18.98 -15.25
N PRO A 8 -2.95 18.56 -14.92
CA PRO A 8 -3.28 18.28 -13.53
C PRO A 8 -2.31 17.19 -13.08
N ASP A 9 -1.49 17.53 -12.10
CA ASP A 9 -0.78 16.58 -11.26
C ASP A 9 -1.71 15.42 -11.00
N GLN A 10 -1.25 14.22 -11.35
CA GLN A 10 -2.04 13.03 -11.15
C GLN A 10 -2.07 12.80 -9.65
N GLU A 11 -3.06 13.41 -8.97
CA GLU A 11 -3.52 12.96 -7.67
C GLU A 11 -3.56 11.44 -7.73
N PRO A 12 -3.00 10.73 -6.73
CA PRO A 12 -3.16 9.28 -6.68
C PRO A 12 -4.65 9.02 -6.77
N LYS A 13 -5.06 8.50 -7.91
CA LYS A 13 -6.47 8.33 -8.23
C LYS A 13 -6.97 7.41 -7.13
N ALA A 14 -7.98 7.79 -6.37
CA ALA A 14 -8.69 6.93 -5.41
C ALA A 14 -8.64 5.41 -5.72
N PRO A 15 -8.82 4.93 -6.97
CA PRO A 15 -8.60 3.52 -7.35
C PRO A 15 -7.26 2.88 -6.95
N GLU A 16 -6.15 3.60 -6.89
CA GLU A 16 -4.85 3.05 -6.48
C GLU A 16 -4.80 2.74 -4.98
N LEU A 17 -5.39 3.62 -4.16
CA LEU A 17 -5.54 3.37 -2.74
C LEU A 17 -6.46 2.17 -2.49
N ASP A 18 -7.56 2.08 -3.23
CA ASP A 18 -8.49 0.94 -3.15
C ASP A 18 -7.80 -0.38 -3.54
N HIS A 19 -7.00 -0.39 -4.63
CA HIS A 19 -6.25 -1.58 -5.04
C HIS A 19 -5.22 -2.03 -4.01
N LEU A 20 -4.52 -1.09 -3.35
CA LEU A 20 -3.54 -1.42 -2.30
C LEU A 20 -4.24 -1.97 -1.05
N ASN A 21 -5.40 -1.42 -0.69
CA ASN A 21 -6.25 -1.96 0.37
C ASN A 21 -6.73 -3.38 0.03
N ASP A 22 -7.22 -3.60 -1.18
CA ASP A 22 -7.67 -4.91 -1.64
C ASP A 22 -6.52 -5.94 -1.65
N ALA A 23 -5.31 -5.53 -2.04
CA ALA A 23 -4.13 -6.38 -1.98
C ALA A 23 -3.82 -6.82 -0.54
N LEU A 24 -3.90 -5.92 0.43
CA LEU A 24 -3.71 -6.25 1.86
C LEU A 24 -4.79 -7.22 2.36
N ASN A 25 -6.06 -6.94 2.05
CA ASN A 25 -7.18 -7.81 2.41
C ASN A 25 -7.05 -9.20 1.78
N HIS A 26 -6.54 -9.28 0.54
CA HIS A 26 -6.32 -10.54 -0.15
C HIS A 26 -5.21 -11.35 0.53
N VAL A 27 -4.10 -10.72 0.92
CA VAL A 27 -3.02 -11.39 1.65
C VAL A 27 -3.52 -11.89 3.01
N ASP A 28 -4.28 -11.08 3.76
CA ASP A 28 -4.88 -11.48 5.04
C ASP A 28 -5.80 -12.69 4.88
N THR A 29 -6.65 -12.67 3.86
CA THR A 29 -7.58 -13.76 3.55
C THR A 29 -6.83 -15.04 3.21
N LEU A 30 -5.82 -14.97 2.33
CA LEU A 30 -5.01 -16.13 1.94
C LEU A 30 -4.25 -16.71 3.13
N LEU A 31 -3.70 -15.85 3.99
CA LEU A 31 -2.96 -16.27 5.18
C LEU A 31 -3.88 -16.96 6.18
N SER A 32 -5.02 -16.34 6.50
CA SER A 32 -6.00 -16.85 7.46
C SER A 32 -6.66 -18.15 7.00
N SER A 33 -6.80 -18.35 5.69
CA SER A 33 -7.35 -19.57 5.10
C SER A 33 -6.31 -20.67 4.83
N GLY A 34 -5.02 -20.40 5.07
CA GLY A 34 -3.94 -21.36 4.83
C GLY A 34 -3.62 -21.62 3.34
N HIS A 35 -4.14 -20.80 2.42
CA HIS A 35 -3.88 -20.91 0.98
C HIS A 35 -2.52 -20.31 0.56
N ILE A 36 -1.82 -19.65 1.48
CA ILE A 36 -0.45 -19.16 1.27
C ILE A 36 0.44 -19.57 2.44
N ALA A 37 1.68 -19.92 2.13
CA ALA A 37 2.70 -20.14 3.16
C ALA A 37 3.01 -18.83 3.90
N ALA A 38 3.20 -18.91 5.22
CA ALA A 38 3.54 -17.77 6.06
C ALA A 38 4.78 -16.99 5.55
N SER A 39 5.79 -17.68 5.05
CA SER A 39 7.00 -17.07 4.47
C SER A 39 6.70 -16.26 3.20
N ALA A 40 5.83 -16.77 2.31
CA ALA A 40 5.42 -16.08 1.10
C ALA A 40 4.56 -14.85 1.41
N ALA A 41 3.59 -14.98 2.32
CA ALA A 41 2.80 -13.85 2.80
C ALA A 41 3.68 -12.74 3.40
N LYS A 42 4.70 -13.12 4.19
CA LYS A 42 5.66 -12.17 4.76
C LYS A 42 6.46 -11.43 3.69
N GLY A 43 6.89 -12.12 2.63
CA GLY A 43 7.56 -11.52 1.48
C GLY A 43 6.70 -10.49 0.75
N ILE A 44 5.43 -10.83 0.49
CA ILE A 44 4.47 -9.90 -0.14
C ILE A 44 4.27 -8.67 0.74
N LEU A 45 4.10 -8.85 2.05
CA LEU A 45 3.91 -7.73 2.98
C LEU A 45 5.14 -6.81 3.05
N TYR A 46 6.36 -7.34 2.95
CA TYR A 46 7.55 -6.48 2.84
C TYR A 46 7.50 -5.59 1.60
N SER A 47 7.13 -6.17 0.45
CA SER A 47 7.00 -5.42 -0.81
C SER A 47 5.90 -4.33 -0.72
N LEU A 48 4.75 -4.66 -0.14
CA LEU A 48 3.67 -3.69 0.07
C LEU A 48 4.09 -2.57 1.04
N ILE A 49 4.77 -2.91 2.14
CA ILE A 49 5.29 -1.92 3.10
C ILE A 49 6.31 -0.99 2.44
N GLU A 50 7.20 -1.51 1.59
CA GLU A 50 8.18 -0.71 0.86
C GLU A 50 7.51 0.23 -0.15
N THR A 51 6.53 -0.28 -0.89
CA THR A 51 5.76 0.51 -1.86
C THR A 51 4.99 1.63 -1.16
N LEU A 52 4.25 1.30 -0.10
CA LEU A 52 3.50 2.29 0.71
C LEU A 52 4.44 3.30 1.38
N GLY A 53 5.59 2.85 1.88
CA GLY A 53 6.61 3.74 2.45
C GLY A 53 7.21 4.69 1.42
N THR A 54 7.38 4.26 0.17
CA THR A 54 7.84 5.11 -0.94
C THR A 54 6.79 6.18 -1.27
N LEU A 55 5.51 5.79 -1.36
CA LEU A 55 4.41 6.74 -1.60
C LEU A 55 4.30 7.76 -0.46
N VAL A 56 4.27 7.31 0.80
CA VAL A 56 4.24 8.20 1.97
C VAL A 56 5.51 9.07 2.06
N GLY A 57 6.63 8.61 1.53
CA GLY A 57 7.88 9.38 1.48
C GLY A 57 7.91 10.48 0.43
N ASP A 58 6.95 10.49 -0.50
CA ASP A 58 6.89 11.49 -1.58
C ASP A 58 6.51 12.87 -1.01
N PRO A 59 7.38 13.91 -1.15
CA PRO A 59 7.08 15.25 -0.67
C PRO A 59 5.93 15.92 -1.42
N ASP A 60 5.64 15.50 -2.65
CA ASP A 60 4.61 16.09 -3.50
C ASP A 60 3.22 15.44 -3.27
N LEU A 61 3.15 14.38 -2.45
CA LEU A 61 1.91 13.68 -2.15
C LEU A 61 0.91 14.58 -1.39
N PRO A 62 -0.35 14.72 -1.89
CA PRO A 62 -1.38 15.47 -1.20
C PRO A 62 -1.70 14.91 0.19
N GLU A 63 -1.96 15.79 1.16
CA GLU A 63 -2.13 15.42 2.57
C GLU A 63 -3.27 14.40 2.79
N HIS A 64 -4.38 14.56 2.07
CA HIS A 64 -5.52 13.66 2.17
C HIS A 64 -5.20 12.25 1.65
N SER A 65 -4.32 12.14 0.65
CA SER A 65 -3.83 10.85 0.14
C SER A 65 -2.77 10.24 1.06
N ARG A 66 -1.91 11.08 1.64
CA ARG A 66 -0.88 10.69 2.62
C ARG A 66 -1.49 9.97 3.80
N ALA A 67 -2.52 10.55 4.43
CA ALA A 67 -3.20 9.92 5.56
C ALA A 67 -3.77 8.54 5.21
N GLY A 68 -4.30 8.38 3.99
CA GLY A 68 -4.80 7.10 3.49
C GLY A 68 -3.69 6.05 3.34
N TYR A 69 -2.58 6.40 2.70
CA TYR A 69 -1.44 5.49 2.55
C TYR A 69 -0.73 5.18 3.87
N GLU A 70 -0.67 6.12 4.81
CA GLU A 70 -0.17 5.88 6.16
C GLU A 70 -1.03 4.85 6.90
N GLY A 71 -2.36 4.93 6.78
CA GLY A 71 -3.28 3.95 7.35
C GLY A 71 -3.07 2.54 6.77
N LEU A 72 -2.88 2.43 5.45
CA LEU A 72 -2.55 1.16 4.80
C LEU A 72 -1.16 0.65 5.21
N LEU A 73 -0.19 1.53 5.34
CA LEU A 73 1.18 1.19 5.76
C LEU A 73 1.19 0.60 7.17
N GLU A 74 0.41 1.19 8.09
CA GLU A 74 0.26 0.65 9.44
C GLU A 74 -0.44 -0.71 9.41
N THR A 75 -1.54 -0.84 8.67
CA THR A 75 -2.25 -2.12 8.50
C THR A 75 -1.33 -3.23 7.98
N ALA A 76 -0.49 -2.92 6.98
CA ALA A 76 0.47 -3.86 6.43
C ALA A 76 1.53 -4.30 7.47
N ARG A 77 2.01 -3.36 8.30
CA ARG A 77 2.96 -3.64 9.40
C ARG A 77 2.35 -4.51 10.48
N GLU A 78 1.10 -4.23 10.85
CA GLU A 78 0.35 -5.03 11.82
C GLU A 78 0.15 -6.46 11.32
N LEU A 79 -0.30 -6.64 10.07
CA LEU A 79 -0.51 -7.96 9.48
C LEU A 79 0.79 -8.76 9.47
N ARG A 80 1.89 -8.14 9.05
CA ARG A 80 3.22 -8.78 9.06
C ARG A 80 3.63 -9.20 10.46
N ALA A 81 3.34 -8.39 11.48
CA ALA A 81 3.69 -8.67 12.87
C ALA A 81 2.88 -9.84 13.48
N LYS A 82 1.75 -10.20 12.88
CA LYS A 82 0.94 -11.38 13.27
C LYS A 82 1.50 -12.69 12.71
N ILE A 83 2.28 -12.65 11.61
CA ILE A 83 2.84 -13.85 10.99
C ILE A 83 3.92 -14.48 11.89
N GLY A 84 3.68 -15.71 12.35
CA GLY A 84 4.66 -16.49 13.12
C GLY A 84 4.73 -16.13 14.61
N LYS A 85 3.71 -15.44 15.13
CA LYS A 85 3.41 -15.39 16.56
C LYS A 85 2.63 -16.63 17.00
#